data_AF-A0A6I9X707-F1
#
_entry.id   AF-A0A6I9X707-F1
#
_cell.length_a   1.000
_cell.length_b   1.000
_cell.length_c   1.000
_cell.angle_alpha   90.00
_cell.angle_beta   90.00
_cell.angle_gamma   90.00
#
_symmetry.space_group_name_H-M   'P 1'
#
loop_
_entity.id
_entity.type
_entity.pdbx_description
1 polymer ?
#
loop_
_entity_poly.entity_id
_entity_poly.type
_entity_poly.pdbx_seq_one_letter_code
_entity_poly.pdbx_strand_id
1 'polypeptide(L)'
;MPPGSSRAQASSFHLAGSKEFRFSSSPLLKKLLEEAVTDVAFLPLNLRAAFASKEVPFRFDDAARTFIASSGIPSVSFSINNGGDSYPYPYFGTAEDNTGNLLAVFSNSITTMENAMRLAALIAGRMALRLTHDRELYLDYKSYDSRLHSFVTSLLPYQREMKKRGLEIQWLFRARGDFTRATTALTQDVKNTDLNDRDASRLLNDRLMKVEYQFLSPYVSPMDTPFRHILLGSGSHTAQALLEHVSLLKTNSSAFDEDLFRNQLALLTWTIQGAANTLSGDVWDINNEL
;
A
#
# COMPACT_ATOMS: atom_id res chain seq x y z
N MET A 1 -14.57 4.36 31.52
CA MET A 1 -13.64 3.88 30.46
C MET A 1 -14.27 4.19 29.11
N PRO A 2 -13.72 5.12 28.33
CA PRO A 2 -14.22 5.35 26.98
C PRO A 2 -13.73 4.22 26.04
N PRO A 3 -14.51 3.85 25.01
CA PRO A 3 -14.12 2.81 24.06
C PRO A 3 -12.96 3.31 23.20
N GLY A 4 -11.96 2.44 23.00
CA GLY A 4 -10.78 2.74 22.19
C GLY A 4 -11.16 3.15 20.78
N SER A 5 -10.66 4.31 20.34
CA SER A 5 -10.74 4.72 18.94
C SER A 5 -10.00 3.68 18.09
N SER A 6 -10.72 2.99 17.20
CA SER A 6 -10.12 2.20 16.15
C SER A 6 -9.28 3.13 15.26
N ARG A 7 -7.94 3.09 15.41
CA ARG A 7 -7.01 3.76 14.49
C ARG A 7 -6.92 2.92 13.22
N ALA A 8 -7.98 2.95 12.42
CA ALA A 8 -8.09 2.06 11.27
C ALA A 8 -7.22 2.52 10.09
N GLN A 9 -6.93 3.83 9.94
CA GLN A 9 -6.29 4.42 8.75
C GLN A 9 -5.57 5.73 9.07
N ALA A 10 -4.58 6.10 8.25
CA ALA A 10 -3.89 7.39 8.34
C ALA A 10 -3.73 8.05 6.96
N SER A 11 -4.01 9.36 6.90
CA SER A 11 -3.92 10.14 5.68
C SER A 11 -3.02 11.35 5.88
N SER A 12 -2.13 11.62 4.94
CA SER A 12 -1.36 12.87 4.86
C SER A 12 -1.66 13.58 3.53
N PHE A 13 -1.62 14.91 3.52
CA PHE A 13 -1.71 15.67 2.27
C PHE A 13 -0.83 16.92 2.30
N HIS A 14 -0.30 17.28 1.13
CA HIS A 14 0.63 18.41 0.98
C HIS A 14 0.23 19.30 -0.21
N LEU A 15 0.26 20.62 0.00
CA LEU A 15 -0.04 21.63 -1.01
C LEU A 15 1.20 22.48 -1.28
N ALA A 16 1.73 22.39 -2.50
CA ALA A 16 2.98 22.99 -2.92
C ALA A 16 2.92 23.46 -4.39
N GLY A 17 1.73 23.79 -4.89
CA GLY A 17 1.50 24.19 -6.27
C GLY A 17 0.17 23.70 -6.83
N SER A 18 -0.01 23.82 -8.14
CA SER A 18 -1.31 23.62 -8.80
C SER A 18 -1.26 22.83 -10.12
N LYS A 19 -0.10 22.25 -10.48
CA LYS A 19 0.10 21.66 -11.82
C LYS A 19 -0.02 20.14 -11.84
N GLU A 20 0.47 19.48 -10.80
CA GLU A 20 0.55 18.03 -10.72
C GLU A 20 -0.12 17.50 -9.46
N PHE A 21 -0.85 16.39 -9.63
CA PHE A 21 -1.31 15.55 -8.55
C PHE A 21 -0.42 14.31 -8.48
N ARG A 22 0.06 13.96 -7.28
CA ARG A 22 0.82 12.73 -7.00
C ARG A 22 0.29 12.09 -5.74
N PHE A 23 0.36 10.78 -5.64
CA PHE A 23 -0.06 10.08 -4.44
C PHE A 23 0.75 8.82 -4.15
N SER A 24 0.73 8.40 -2.90
CA SER A 24 1.19 7.10 -2.42
C SER A 24 0.02 6.47 -1.66
N SER A 25 -0.25 5.19 -1.87
CA SER A 25 -1.41 4.55 -1.25
C SER A 25 -1.14 3.10 -0.93
N SER A 26 -1.72 2.63 0.19
CA SER A 26 -2.01 1.20 0.37
C SER A 26 -2.84 0.71 -0.83
N PRO A 27 -2.61 -0.52 -1.31
CA PRO A 27 -3.47 -1.16 -2.30
C PRO A 27 -4.94 -1.17 -1.87
N LEU A 28 -5.22 -1.28 -0.58
CA LEU A 28 -6.59 -1.32 -0.05
C LEU A 28 -7.35 0.00 -0.25
N LEU A 29 -6.64 1.13 -0.30
CA LEU A 29 -7.24 2.47 -0.41
C LEU A 29 -7.16 3.06 -1.82
N LYS A 30 -6.46 2.39 -2.74
CA LYS A 30 -6.21 2.95 -4.08
C LYS A 30 -7.51 3.20 -4.85
N LYS A 31 -8.43 2.23 -4.83
CA LYS A 31 -9.75 2.37 -5.47
C LYS A 31 -10.59 3.48 -4.84
N LEU A 32 -10.58 3.57 -3.51
CA LEU A 32 -11.26 4.64 -2.78
C LEU A 32 -10.71 6.02 -3.19
N LEU A 33 -9.39 6.16 -3.27
CA LEU A 33 -8.76 7.40 -3.69
C LEU A 33 -9.13 7.74 -5.14
N GLU A 34 -9.13 6.76 -6.05
CA GLU A 34 -9.55 6.94 -7.44
C GLU A 34 -10.99 7.47 -7.55
N GLU A 35 -11.91 6.91 -6.78
CA GLU A 35 -13.29 7.38 -6.68
C GLU A 35 -13.38 8.79 -6.09
N ALA A 36 -12.58 9.08 -5.06
CA ALA A 36 -12.57 10.40 -4.40
C ALA A 36 -12.10 11.52 -5.34
N VAL A 37 -11.15 11.24 -6.24
CA VAL A 37 -10.62 12.22 -7.21
C VAL A 37 -11.44 12.30 -8.52
N THR A 38 -12.44 11.44 -8.69
CA THR A 38 -13.29 11.43 -9.89
C THR A 38 -14.25 12.64 -9.89
N ASP A 39 -14.48 13.20 -11.08
CA ASP A 39 -15.37 14.34 -11.34
C ASP A 39 -15.02 15.63 -10.57
N VAL A 40 -13.74 15.88 -10.30
CA VAL A 40 -13.30 17.12 -9.64
C VAL A 40 -12.70 18.11 -10.63
N ALA A 41 -13.40 19.25 -10.81
CA ALA A 41 -13.17 20.24 -11.87
C ALA A 41 -11.84 21.03 -11.79
N PHE A 42 -11.06 20.91 -10.70
CA PHE A 42 -9.81 21.65 -10.51
C PHE A 42 -8.56 20.93 -11.04
N LEU A 43 -8.68 19.62 -11.29
CA LEU A 43 -7.58 18.84 -11.87
C LEU A 43 -7.68 18.89 -13.40
N PRO A 44 -6.55 18.77 -14.13
CA PRO A 44 -6.61 18.67 -15.59
C PRO A 44 -7.60 17.58 -16.00
N LEU A 45 -8.31 17.81 -17.11
CA LEU A 45 -9.52 17.09 -17.56
C LEU A 45 -9.39 15.54 -17.69
N ASN A 46 -8.24 14.95 -17.37
CA ASN A 46 -7.90 13.55 -17.55
C ASN A 46 -7.21 12.90 -16.32
N LEU A 47 -7.32 13.45 -15.10
CA LEU A 47 -6.64 12.82 -13.93
C LEU A 47 -7.04 11.35 -13.77
N ARG A 48 -8.30 10.99 -14.01
CA ARG A 48 -8.76 9.60 -13.94
C ARG A 48 -8.00 8.69 -14.91
N ALA A 49 -7.87 9.10 -16.18
CA ALA A 49 -7.13 8.33 -17.18
C ALA A 49 -5.63 8.23 -16.86
N ALA A 50 -5.06 9.27 -16.23
CA ALA A 50 -3.67 9.31 -15.82
C ALA A 50 -3.42 8.83 -14.37
N PHE A 51 -4.44 8.36 -13.65
CA PHE A 51 -4.36 8.15 -12.20
C PHE A 51 -3.25 7.17 -11.84
N ALA A 52 -3.17 6.04 -12.56
CA ALA A 52 -2.13 5.04 -12.35
C ALA A 52 -0.70 5.60 -12.51
N SER A 53 -0.47 6.59 -13.40
CA SER A 53 0.85 7.20 -13.59
C SER A 53 1.19 8.28 -12.55
N LYS A 54 0.24 8.64 -11.68
CA LYS A 54 0.45 9.59 -10.57
C LYS A 54 0.86 8.91 -9.27
N GLU A 55 0.80 7.58 -9.20
CA GLU A 55 1.27 6.83 -8.06
C GLU A 55 2.80 6.92 -7.96
N VAL A 56 3.29 7.28 -6.78
CA VAL A 56 4.71 7.32 -6.43
C VAL A 56 4.93 6.52 -5.14
N PRO A 57 6.15 5.97 -4.92
CA PRO A 57 6.47 5.34 -3.64
C PRO A 57 6.31 6.31 -2.47
N PHE A 58 5.94 5.78 -1.29
CA PHE A 58 5.93 6.57 -0.07
C PHE A 58 7.32 7.14 0.20
N ARG A 59 7.40 8.46 0.41
CA ARG A 59 8.66 9.11 0.75
C ARG A 59 9.09 8.73 2.16
N PHE A 60 10.40 8.79 2.42
CA PHE A 60 10.95 8.48 3.73
C PHE A 60 10.39 9.40 4.84
N ASP A 61 10.20 10.67 4.52
CA ASP A 61 9.70 11.74 5.39
C ASP A 61 8.16 11.83 5.45
N ASP A 62 7.44 10.92 4.78
CA ASP A 62 5.98 10.92 4.81
C ASP A 62 5.45 10.19 6.05
N ALA A 63 4.65 10.88 6.85
CA ALA A 63 4.02 10.30 8.03
C ALA A 63 3.19 9.04 7.71
N ALA A 64 2.50 9.02 6.55
CA ALA A 64 1.70 7.88 6.12
C ALA A 64 2.54 6.60 5.95
N ARG A 65 3.83 6.74 5.62
CA ARG A 65 4.77 5.63 5.51
C ARG A 65 4.92 4.88 6.83
N THR A 66 4.92 5.58 7.96
CA THR A 66 5.07 4.94 9.28
C THR A 66 3.86 4.07 9.60
N PHE A 67 2.65 4.58 9.38
CA PHE A 67 1.42 3.83 9.63
C PHE A 67 1.34 2.56 8.78
N ILE A 68 1.67 2.64 7.49
CA ILE A 68 1.61 1.48 6.61
C ILE A 68 2.79 0.53 6.79
N ALA A 69 4.01 1.03 6.71
CA ALA A 69 5.20 0.20 6.64
C ALA A 69 5.62 -0.37 7.99
N SER A 70 5.30 0.31 9.10
CA SER A 70 5.64 -0.13 10.46
C SER A 70 4.45 -0.75 11.19
N SER A 71 3.27 -0.12 11.10
CA SER A 71 2.10 -0.52 11.89
C SER A 71 1.12 -1.40 11.12
N GLY A 72 1.27 -1.54 9.79
CA GLY A 72 0.35 -2.33 8.97
C GLY A 72 -1.04 -1.72 8.88
N ILE A 73 -1.12 -0.38 8.95
CA ILE A 73 -2.37 0.38 8.88
C ILE A 73 -2.50 0.95 7.45
N PRO A 74 -3.58 0.64 6.72
CA PRO A 74 -3.79 1.18 5.38
C PRO A 74 -3.73 2.69 5.40
N SER A 75 -2.85 3.25 4.57
CA SER A 75 -2.57 4.68 4.58
C SER A 75 -2.50 5.26 3.18
N VAL A 76 -2.81 6.55 3.07
CA VAL A 76 -2.75 7.30 1.82
C VAL A 76 -2.02 8.62 2.05
N SER A 77 -1.27 9.04 1.05
CA SER A 77 -0.67 10.36 0.99
C SER A 77 -0.91 10.93 -0.40
N PHE A 78 -1.34 12.18 -0.50
CA PHE A 78 -1.43 12.83 -1.80
C PHE A 78 -0.94 14.27 -1.75
N SER A 79 -0.51 14.79 -2.89
CA SER A 79 -0.04 16.15 -3.00
C SER A 79 -0.50 16.81 -4.29
N ILE A 80 -0.74 18.11 -4.19
CA ILE A 80 -0.87 19.00 -5.35
C ILE A 80 0.37 19.88 -5.35
N ASN A 81 1.17 19.80 -6.41
CA ASN A 81 2.46 20.47 -6.50
C ASN A 81 2.72 20.99 -7.92
N ASN A 82 3.86 21.65 -8.13
CA ASN A 82 4.21 22.20 -9.44
C ASN A 82 5.00 21.23 -10.35
N GLY A 83 5.37 20.05 -9.87
CA GLY A 83 6.25 19.12 -10.59
C GLY A 83 7.65 19.70 -10.88
N GLY A 84 8.48 18.91 -11.58
CA GLY A 84 9.80 19.31 -12.06
C GLY A 84 10.74 19.86 -10.98
N ASP A 85 11.55 20.85 -11.35
CA ASP A 85 12.58 21.47 -10.48
C ASP A 85 12.00 22.27 -9.30
N SER A 86 10.69 22.53 -9.30
CA SER A 86 9.99 23.26 -8.23
C SER A 86 9.41 22.34 -7.14
N TYR A 87 9.71 21.03 -7.21
CA TYR A 87 9.33 20.03 -6.23
C TYR A 87 10.60 19.34 -5.68
N PRO A 88 10.78 19.23 -4.35
CA PRO A 88 9.86 19.64 -3.29
C PRO A 88 9.80 21.16 -3.06
N TYR A 89 8.77 21.62 -2.34
CA TYR A 89 8.62 23.04 -1.95
C TYR A 89 9.87 23.52 -1.19
N PRO A 90 10.58 24.57 -1.68
CA PRO A 90 11.93 24.89 -1.23
C PRO A 90 11.98 25.50 0.17
N TYR A 91 10.88 26.08 0.65
CA TYR A 91 10.85 26.78 1.93
C TYR A 91 10.42 25.91 3.11
N PHE A 92 10.01 24.66 2.85
CA PHE A 92 9.53 23.75 3.89
C PHE A 92 10.56 23.59 5.02
N GLY A 93 10.13 23.79 6.27
CA GLY A 93 11.00 23.66 7.44
C GLY A 93 12.00 24.81 7.63
N THR A 94 11.84 25.93 6.91
CA THR A 94 12.67 27.13 7.05
C THR A 94 11.83 28.31 7.56
N ALA A 95 12.47 29.41 7.97
CA ALA A 95 11.78 30.65 8.34
C ALA A 95 11.04 31.32 7.16
N GLU A 96 11.37 30.91 5.93
CA GLU A 96 10.73 31.38 4.71
C GLU A 96 9.42 30.65 4.38
N ASP A 97 8.99 29.67 5.21
CA ASP A 97 7.69 29.02 5.08
C ASP A 97 6.55 29.94 5.55
N ASN A 98 6.21 30.91 4.71
CA ASN A 98 5.19 31.92 4.97
C ASN A 98 4.16 31.99 3.85
N THR A 99 3.02 32.64 4.13
CA THR A 99 1.89 32.74 3.20
C THR A 99 2.25 33.43 1.89
N GLY A 100 3.18 34.39 1.90
CA GLY A 100 3.64 35.10 0.70
C GLY A 100 4.41 34.17 -0.24
N ASN A 101 5.38 33.42 0.29
CA ASN A 101 6.14 32.44 -0.47
C ASN A 101 5.28 31.26 -0.95
N LEU A 102 4.31 30.83 -0.14
CA LEU A 102 3.32 29.84 -0.56
C LEU A 102 2.47 30.39 -1.72
N LEU A 103 1.98 31.63 -1.64
CA LEU A 103 1.21 32.28 -2.70
C LEU A 103 2.00 32.46 -4.00
N ALA A 104 3.30 32.73 -3.91
CA ALA A 104 4.18 32.79 -5.06
C ALA A 104 4.23 31.47 -5.84
N VAL A 105 4.20 30.33 -5.14
CA VAL A 105 4.16 28.98 -5.76
C VAL A 105 2.83 28.72 -6.48
N PHE A 106 1.76 29.41 -6.11
CA PHE A 106 0.47 29.42 -6.82
C PHE A 106 0.36 30.55 -7.86
N SER A 107 1.50 31.01 -8.42
CA SER A 107 1.56 32.10 -9.40
C SER A 107 0.91 33.40 -8.91
N ASN A 108 0.99 33.67 -7.61
CA ASN A 108 0.33 34.80 -6.94
C ASN A 108 -1.20 34.85 -7.09
N SER A 109 -1.84 33.71 -7.40
CA SER A 109 -3.30 33.62 -7.55
C SER A 109 -3.94 33.02 -6.29
N ILE A 110 -4.63 33.87 -5.54
CA ILE A 110 -5.43 33.44 -4.37
C ILE A 110 -6.48 32.43 -4.79
N THR A 111 -7.20 32.68 -5.88
CA THR A 111 -8.25 31.77 -6.39
C THR A 111 -7.68 30.39 -6.74
N THR A 112 -6.49 30.31 -7.34
CA THR A 112 -5.85 29.02 -7.66
C THR A 112 -5.47 28.26 -6.38
N MET A 113 -4.92 28.98 -5.40
CA MET A 113 -4.59 28.41 -4.10
C MET A 113 -5.83 27.88 -3.37
N GLU A 114 -6.89 28.70 -3.28
CA GLU A 114 -8.16 28.33 -2.63
C GLU A 114 -8.79 27.10 -3.29
N ASN A 115 -8.76 27.03 -4.63
CA ASN A 115 -9.27 25.87 -5.34
C ASN A 115 -8.44 24.60 -5.07
N ALA A 116 -7.10 24.72 -4.94
CA ALA A 116 -6.25 23.60 -4.57
C ALA A 116 -6.53 23.11 -3.13
N MET A 117 -6.70 24.05 -2.19
CA MET A 117 -7.10 23.74 -0.81
C MET A 117 -8.46 23.05 -0.77
N ARG A 118 -9.46 23.61 -1.47
CA ARG A 118 -10.81 23.04 -1.56
C ARG A 118 -10.78 21.64 -2.17
N LEU A 119 -9.96 21.42 -3.20
CA LEU A 119 -9.77 20.11 -3.80
C LEU A 119 -9.23 19.11 -2.78
N ALA A 120 -8.14 19.44 -2.09
CA ALA A 120 -7.55 18.55 -1.09
C ALA A 120 -8.55 18.22 0.03
N ALA A 121 -9.27 19.23 0.52
CA ALA A 121 -10.33 19.05 1.51
C ALA A 121 -11.47 18.16 0.99
N LEU A 122 -11.88 18.33 -0.27
CA LEU A 122 -12.92 17.51 -0.91
C LEU A 122 -12.48 16.05 -1.02
N ILE A 123 -11.25 15.77 -1.48
CA ILE A 123 -10.71 14.40 -1.60
C ILE A 123 -10.69 13.76 -0.22
N ALA A 124 -10.08 14.42 0.77
CA ALA A 124 -9.98 13.90 2.13
C ALA A 124 -11.37 13.66 2.75
N GLY A 125 -12.30 14.60 2.57
CA GLY A 125 -13.68 14.49 3.05
C GLY A 125 -14.46 13.34 2.39
N ARG A 126 -14.34 13.17 1.08
CA ARG A 126 -14.95 12.04 0.35
C ARG A 126 -14.43 10.70 0.84
N MET A 127 -13.11 10.58 1.02
CA MET A 127 -12.51 9.35 1.56
C MET A 127 -13.02 9.07 2.97
N ALA A 128 -12.97 10.07 3.86
CA ALA A 128 -13.46 9.93 5.24
C ALA A 128 -14.92 9.49 5.29
N LEU A 129 -15.80 10.16 4.53
CA LEU A 129 -17.23 9.80 4.46
C LEU A 129 -17.42 8.36 4.00
N ARG A 130 -16.75 7.94 2.92
CA ARG A 130 -16.92 6.58 2.38
C ARG A 130 -16.44 5.50 3.35
N LEU A 131 -15.42 5.80 4.15
CA LEU A 131 -14.86 4.89 5.15
C LEU A 131 -15.70 4.78 6.42
N THR A 132 -16.53 5.78 6.72
CA THR A 132 -17.30 5.83 7.97
C THR A 132 -18.80 5.66 7.79
N HIS A 133 -19.32 5.89 6.59
CA HIS A 133 -20.77 5.92 6.34
C HIS A 133 -21.38 4.52 6.22
N ASP A 134 -20.72 3.64 5.47
CA ASP A 134 -21.25 2.31 5.17
C ASP A 134 -20.87 1.30 6.27
N ARG A 135 -21.70 0.27 6.47
CA ARG A 135 -21.45 -0.76 7.51
C ARG A 135 -20.36 -1.75 7.12
N GLU A 136 -20.00 -1.79 5.85
CA GLU A 136 -18.84 -2.52 5.33
C GLU A 136 -17.68 -1.53 5.12
N LEU A 137 -16.50 -1.88 5.62
CA LEU A 137 -15.30 -1.08 5.35
C LEU A 137 -14.92 -1.15 3.87
N TYR A 138 -14.83 0.00 3.22
CA TYR A 138 -14.46 0.12 1.81
C TYR A 138 -12.95 -0.09 1.59
N LEU A 139 -12.49 -1.34 1.71
CA LEU A 139 -11.10 -1.76 1.55
C LEU A 139 -10.94 -2.78 0.42
N ASP A 140 -10.13 -2.45 -0.59
CA ASP A 140 -9.89 -3.31 -1.75
C ASP A 140 -8.78 -4.35 -1.51
N TYR A 141 -9.07 -5.38 -0.72
CA TYR A 141 -8.12 -6.47 -0.43
C TYR A 141 -7.69 -7.28 -1.66
N LYS A 142 -8.48 -7.27 -2.73
CA LYS A 142 -8.14 -7.95 -3.99
C LYS A 142 -7.01 -7.26 -4.73
N SER A 143 -6.79 -5.96 -4.51
CA SER A 143 -5.66 -5.26 -5.12
C SER A 143 -4.30 -5.88 -4.77
N TYR A 144 -4.20 -6.62 -3.66
CA TYR A 144 -3.00 -7.38 -3.32
C TYR A 144 -2.75 -8.58 -4.24
N ASP A 145 -3.78 -9.20 -4.82
CA ASP A 145 -3.61 -10.31 -5.77
C ASP A 145 -2.79 -9.90 -6.99
N SER A 146 -3.08 -8.70 -7.52
CA SER A 146 -2.36 -8.10 -8.64
C SER A 146 -0.92 -7.74 -8.27
N ARG A 147 -0.68 -7.22 -7.05
CA ARG A 147 0.68 -6.89 -6.59
C ARG A 147 1.54 -8.14 -6.40
N LEU A 148 1.02 -9.17 -5.74
CA LEU A 148 1.73 -10.43 -5.57
C LEU A 148 1.97 -11.11 -6.90
N HIS A 149 0.99 -11.09 -7.81
CA HIS A 149 1.18 -11.61 -9.17
C HIS A 149 2.30 -10.89 -9.91
N SER A 150 2.33 -9.55 -9.89
CA SER A 150 3.39 -8.76 -10.54
C SER A 150 4.79 -9.06 -9.97
N PHE A 151 4.90 -9.17 -8.64
CA PHE A 151 6.15 -9.56 -7.97
C PHE A 151 6.62 -10.95 -8.43
N VAL A 152 5.73 -11.95 -8.37
CA VAL A 152 6.05 -13.32 -8.77
C VAL A 152 6.44 -13.41 -10.24
N THR A 153 5.73 -12.71 -11.13
CA THR A 153 6.05 -12.62 -12.56
C THR A 153 7.43 -12.02 -12.79
N SER A 154 7.86 -11.06 -11.95
CA SER A 154 9.17 -10.43 -12.03
C SER A 154 10.33 -11.38 -11.69
N LEU A 155 10.06 -12.52 -11.04
CA LEU A 155 11.06 -13.56 -10.75
C LEU A 155 11.26 -14.56 -11.90
N LEU A 156 10.29 -14.70 -12.80
CA LEU A 156 10.32 -15.66 -13.91
C LEU A 156 11.57 -15.55 -14.80
N PRO A 157 12.07 -14.33 -15.14
CA PRO A 157 13.28 -14.20 -15.94
C PRO A 157 14.54 -14.83 -15.32
N TYR A 158 14.53 -15.11 -14.01
CA TYR A 158 15.66 -15.67 -13.26
C TYR A 158 15.47 -17.16 -12.94
N GLN A 159 14.30 -17.72 -13.23
CA GLN A 159 13.91 -19.09 -12.83
C GLN A 159 14.92 -20.15 -13.29
N ARG A 160 15.47 -20.01 -14.51
CA ARG A 160 16.46 -20.96 -15.02
C ARG A 160 17.76 -20.94 -14.21
N GLU A 161 18.27 -19.75 -13.86
CA GLU A 161 19.53 -19.62 -13.11
C GLU A 161 19.32 -20.00 -11.64
N MET A 162 18.17 -19.68 -11.06
CA MET A 162 17.77 -20.17 -9.74
C MET A 162 17.71 -21.70 -9.69
N LYS A 163 17.10 -22.33 -10.71
CA LYS A 163 16.99 -23.80 -10.77
C LYS A 163 18.34 -24.51 -10.84
N LYS A 164 19.33 -23.96 -11.56
CA LYS A 164 20.70 -24.51 -11.60
C LYS A 164 21.37 -24.57 -10.22
N ARG A 165 20.92 -23.72 -9.29
CA ARG A 165 21.41 -23.62 -7.91
C ARG A 165 20.49 -24.33 -6.91
N GLY A 166 19.48 -25.07 -7.37
CA GLY A 166 18.49 -25.70 -6.48
C GLY A 166 17.65 -24.71 -5.69
N LEU A 167 17.42 -23.52 -6.26
CA LEU A 167 16.51 -22.51 -5.72
C LEU A 167 15.18 -22.59 -6.47
N GLU A 168 14.13 -23.01 -5.77
CA GLU A 168 12.80 -23.21 -6.36
C GLU A 168 11.78 -22.22 -5.80
N ILE A 169 10.96 -21.65 -6.69
CA ILE A 169 9.90 -20.70 -6.35
C ILE A 169 8.50 -21.35 -6.32
N GLN A 170 8.42 -22.68 -6.32
CA GLN A 170 7.14 -23.41 -6.35
C GLN A 170 6.28 -23.12 -5.11
N TRP A 171 6.90 -23.07 -3.94
CA TRP A 171 6.21 -22.71 -2.69
C TRP A 171 5.67 -21.28 -2.72
N LEU A 172 6.39 -20.35 -3.36
CA LEU A 172 5.91 -18.98 -3.55
C LEU A 172 4.69 -18.93 -4.48
N PHE A 173 4.66 -19.74 -5.55
CA PHE A 173 3.46 -19.87 -6.39
C PHE A 173 2.27 -20.42 -5.61
N ARG A 174 2.48 -21.46 -4.78
CA ARG A 174 1.44 -22.03 -3.91
C ARG A 174 0.91 -20.97 -2.94
N ALA A 175 1.79 -20.31 -2.19
CA ALA A 175 1.40 -19.27 -1.24
C ALA A 175 0.62 -18.12 -1.88
N ARG A 176 1.03 -17.65 -3.07
CA ARG A 176 0.26 -16.66 -3.84
C ARG A 176 -1.10 -17.21 -4.25
N GLY A 177 -1.17 -18.45 -4.71
CA GLY A 177 -2.42 -19.11 -5.08
C GLY A 177 -3.38 -19.25 -3.90
N ASP A 178 -2.86 -19.59 -2.72
CA ASP A 178 -3.61 -19.71 -1.47
C ASP A 178 -4.16 -18.35 -1.04
N PHE A 179 -3.33 -17.30 -1.12
CA PHE A 179 -3.77 -15.94 -0.86
C PHE A 179 -4.93 -15.53 -1.78
N THR A 180 -4.85 -15.80 -3.08
CA THR A 180 -5.95 -15.50 -4.03
C THR A 180 -7.22 -16.30 -3.73
N ARG A 181 -7.10 -17.55 -3.24
CA ARG A 181 -8.29 -18.31 -2.80
C ARG A 181 -8.89 -17.72 -1.53
N ALA A 182 -8.05 -17.30 -0.58
CA ALA A 182 -8.49 -16.66 0.65
C ALA A 182 -9.21 -15.32 0.39
N THR A 183 -8.70 -14.48 -0.50
CA THR A 183 -9.37 -13.22 -0.90
C THR A 183 -10.69 -13.50 -1.64
N THR A 184 -10.76 -14.59 -2.41
CA THR A 184 -12.00 -15.02 -3.07
C THR A 184 -13.05 -15.49 -2.05
N ALA A 185 -12.63 -16.28 -1.05
CA ALA A 185 -13.50 -16.70 0.04
C ALA A 185 -14.02 -15.50 0.86
N LEU A 186 -13.12 -14.58 1.23
CA LEU A 186 -13.47 -13.33 1.92
C LEU A 186 -14.47 -12.48 1.11
N THR A 187 -14.38 -12.49 -0.23
CA THR A 187 -15.38 -11.84 -1.08
C THR A 187 -16.75 -12.47 -0.94
N GLN A 188 -16.80 -13.80 -0.86
CA GLN A 188 -18.05 -14.51 -0.70
C GLN A 188 -18.65 -14.23 0.68
N ASP A 189 -17.82 -14.14 1.72
CA ASP A 189 -18.23 -13.76 3.06
C ASP A 189 -18.79 -12.34 3.10
N VAL A 190 -18.13 -11.37 2.44
CA VAL A 190 -18.64 -10.00 2.31
C VAL A 190 -20.03 -9.99 1.69
N LYS A 191 -20.27 -10.77 0.64
CA LYS A 191 -21.58 -10.84 -0.04
C LYS A 191 -22.67 -11.52 0.80
N ASN A 192 -22.28 -12.50 1.63
CA ASN A 192 -23.22 -13.35 2.36
C ASN A 192 -23.51 -12.84 3.78
N THR A 193 -22.69 -11.93 4.32
CA THR A 193 -22.84 -11.41 5.68
C THR A 193 -24.03 -10.45 5.75
N ASP A 194 -24.95 -10.67 6.69
CA ASP A 194 -26.00 -9.69 6.99
C ASP A 194 -25.40 -8.48 7.70
N LEU A 195 -25.26 -7.36 6.98
CA LEU A 195 -24.75 -6.11 7.53
C LEU A 195 -25.72 -5.43 8.52
N ASN A 196 -26.93 -5.94 8.73
CA ASN A 196 -27.81 -5.49 9.82
C ASN A 196 -27.49 -6.17 11.15
N ASP A 197 -26.88 -7.35 11.11
CA ASP A 197 -26.30 -7.97 12.30
C ASP A 197 -24.98 -7.27 12.63
N ARG A 198 -24.98 -6.56 13.76
CA ARG A 198 -23.83 -5.78 14.23
C ARG A 198 -22.63 -6.66 14.52
N ASP A 199 -22.84 -7.84 15.07
CA ASP A 199 -21.74 -8.71 15.50
C ASP A 199 -21.14 -9.43 14.27
N ALA A 200 -21.97 -9.86 13.33
CA ALA A 200 -21.50 -10.39 12.04
C ALA A 200 -20.75 -9.33 11.20
N SER A 201 -21.31 -8.11 11.09
CA SER A 201 -20.67 -6.98 10.41
C SER A 201 -19.33 -6.62 11.06
N ARG A 202 -19.26 -6.62 12.39
CA ARG A 202 -18.01 -6.37 13.12
C ARG A 202 -16.96 -7.43 12.83
N LEU A 203 -17.33 -8.71 12.89
CA LEU A 203 -16.40 -9.82 12.62
C LEU A 203 -15.83 -9.74 11.19
N LEU A 204 -16.69 -9.42 10.21
CA LEU A 204 -16.27 -9.19 8.83
C LEU A 204 -15.27 -8.04 8.73
N ASN A 205 -15.62 -6.87 9.30
CA ASN A 205 -14.76 -5.69 9.26
C ASN A 205 -13.42 -5.91 9.97
N ASP A 206 -13.40 -6.64 11.08
CA ASP A 206 -12.18 -7.02 11.80
C ASP A 206 -11.27 -7.90 10.90
N ARG A 207 -11.83 -8.77 10.05
CA ARG A 207 -11.05 -9.53 9.06
C ARG A 207 -10.51 -8.62 7.94
N LEU A 208 -11.32 -7.71 7.42
CA LEU A 208 -10.90 -6.74 6.40
C LEU A 208 -9.73 -5.87 6.90
N MET A 209 -9.81 -5.40 8.15
CA MET A 209 -8.76 -4.57 8.76
C MET A 209 -7.43 -5.31 8.97
N LYS A 210 -7.44 -6.64 9.09
CA LYS A 210 -6.22 -7.43 9.31
C LYS A 210 -5.39 -7.64 8.05
N VAL A 211 -5.95 -7.47 6.86
CA VAL A 211 -5.30 -7.77 5.57
C VAL A 211 -3.93 -7.09 5.46
N GLU A 212 -3.88 -5.78 5.70
CA GLU A 212 -2.65 -4.99 5.58
C GLU A 212 -1.59 -5.42 6.61
N TYR A 213 -2.01 -5.68 7.84
CA TYR A 213 -1.12 -6.11 8.92
C TYR A 213 -0.41 -7.43 8.61
N GLN A 214 -1.07 -8.35 7.90
CA GLN A 214 -0.47 -9.64 7.53
C GLN A 214 0.73 -9.52 6.58
N PHE A 215 0.91 -8.37 5.94
CA PHE A 215 2.07 -8.11 5.10
C PHE A 215 3.28 -7.54 5.85
N LEU A 216 3.19 -7.33 7.17
CA LEU A 216 4.37 -7.07 8.00
C LEU A 216 5.13 -8.37 8.22
N SER A 217 6.40 -8.43 7.83
CA SER A 217 7.25 -9.59 8.10
C SER A 217 7.32 -9.85 9.62
N PRO A 218 6.89 -11.03 10.09
CA PRO A 218 7.01 -11.40 11.50
C PRO A 218 8.43 -11.86 11.87
N TYR A 219 9.34 -11.93 10.90
CA TYR A 219 10.68 -12.51 11.04
C TYR A 219 11.78 -11.48 11.27
N VAL A 220 11.41 -10.20 11.33
CA VAL A 220 12.35 -9.10 11.62
C VAL A 220 11.84 -8.33 12.84
N SER A 221 12.77 -7.96 13.71
CA SER A 221 12.46 -7.18 14.91
C SER A 221 12.07 -5.75 14.52
N PRO A 222 10.97 -5.19 15.08
CA PRO A 222 10.63 -3.79 14.85
C PRO A 222 11.65 -2.80 15.43
N MET A 223 12.51 -3.26 16.36
CA MET A 223 13.61 -2.44 16.90
C MET A 223 14.74 -2.26 15.90
N ASP A 224 15.04 -3.31 15.12
CA ASP A 224 16.13 -3.29 14.15
C ASP A 224 15.64 -2.81 12.79
N THR A 225 14.45 -3.28 12.40
CA THR A 225 13.84 -2.98 11.10
C THR A 225 12.39 -2.53 11.34
N PRO A 226 12.13 -1.24 11.61
CA PRO A 226 10.78 -0.75 11.91
C PRO A 226 9.83 -0.87 10.71
N PHE A 227 10.32 -0.69 9.48
CA PHE A 227 9.51 -0.75 8.25
C PHE A 227 9.39 -2.18 7.70
N ARG A 228 8.64 -3.02 8.41
CA ARG A 228 8.54 -4.48 8.19
C ARG A 228 7.65 -4.91 7.03
N HIS A 229 6.87 -4.02 6.44
CA HIS A 229 5.96 -4.39 5.35
C HIS A 229 6.71 -4.97 4.13
N ILE A 230 6.37 -6.18 3.67
CA ILE A 230 7.15 -6.87 2.63
C ILE A 230 7.07 -6.20 1.25
N LEU A 231 5.96 -5.52 0.94
CA LEU A 231 5.78 -4.78 -0.32
C LEU A 231 6.10 -3.28 -0.25
N LEU A 232 5.93 -2.64 0.91
CA LEU A 232 5.95 -1.17 1.07
C LEU A 232 6.94 -0.69 2.14
N GLY A 233 7.66 -1.62 2.76
CA GLY A 233 8.65 -1.36 3.79
C GLY A 233 10.05 -1.18 3.21
N SER A 234 11.06 -1.38 4.06
CA SER A 234 12.47 -1.23 3.66
C SER A 234 13.34 -2.17 4.47
N GLY A 235 14.22 -2.91 3.80
CA GLY A 235 15.07 -3.92 4.41
C GLY A 235 15.17 -5.19 3.56
N SER A 236 16.00 -6.12 3.99
CA SER A 236 16.28 -7.37 3.27
C SER A 236 15.07 -8.30 3.16
N HIS A 237 14.08 -8.16 4.03
CA HIS A 237 12.83 -8.95 4.03
C HIS A 237 11.81 -8.51 2.95
N THR A 238 12.10 -7.44 2.20
CA THR A 238 11.16 -6.90 1.21
C THR A 238 11.24 -7.63 -0.14
N ALA A 239 10.11 -7.65 -0.85
CA ALA A 239 10.02 -8.17 -2.22
C ALA A 239 10.99 -7.47 -3.17
N GLN A 240 11.14 -6.15 -3.02
CA GLN A 240 12.07 -5.36 -3.81
C GLN A 240 13.53 -5.76 -3.56
N ALA A 241 13.93 -5.94 -2.29
CA ALA A 241 15.29 -6.40 -1.96
C ALA A 241 15.58 -7.80 -2.51
N LEU A 242 14.58 -8.70 -2.51
CA LEU A 242 14.70 -10.03 -3.12
C LEU A 242 14.89 -9.94 -4.65
N LEU A 243 14.15 -9.04 -5.32
CA LEU A 243 14.30 -8.80 -6.77
C LEU A 243 15.67 -8.20 -7.12
N GLU A 244 16.16 -7.27 -6.31
CA GLU A 244 17.50 -6.70 -6.45
C GLU A 244 18.56 -7.79 -6.26
N HIS A 245 18.41 -8.64 -5.25
CA HIS A 245 19.35 -9.73 -4.99
C HIS A 245 19.37 -10.76 -6.13
N VAL A 246 18.22 -11.24 -6.60
CA VAL A 246 18.18 -12.21 -7.71
C VAL A 246 18.72 -11.64 -9.02
N SER A 247 18.66 -10.31 -9.21
CA SER A 247 19.22 -9.66 -10.40
C SER A 247 20.73 -9.86 -10.53
N LEU A 248 21.43 -10.05 -9.40
CA LEU A 248 22.87 -10.32 -9.35
C LEU A 248 23.25 -11.61 -10.09
N LEU A 249 22.34 -12.60 -10.19
CA LEU A 249 22.57 -13.79 -11.01
C LEU A 249 22.89 -13.47 -12.47
N LYS A 250 22.42 -12.32 -12.99
CA LYS A 250 22.68 -11.86 -14.35
C LYS A 250 23.72 -10.75 -14.43
N THR A 251 23.73 -9.85 -13.46
CA THR A 251 24.55 -8.62 -13.50
C THR A 251 25.91 -8.79 -12.84
N ASN A 252 26.00 -9.54 -11.74
CA ASN A 252 27.24 -9.75 -10.99
C ASN A 252 27.15 -11.03 -10.12
N SER A 253 27.35 -12.19 -10.75
CA SER A 253 27.11 -13.47 -10.08
C SER A 253 28.05 -13.76 -8.91
N SER A 254 29.18 -13.07 -8.77
CA SER A 254 30.09 -13.23 -7.61
C SER A 254 29.60 -12.48 -6.37
N ALA A 255 28.73 -11.48 -6.54
CA ALA A 255 28.10 -10.75 -5.43
C ALA A 255 26.79 -11.38 -4.96
N PHE A 256 26.33 -12.46 -5.60
CA PHE A 256 25.12 -13.17 -5.21
C PHE A 256 25.38 -14.06 -3.99
N ASP A 257 24.77 -13.73 -2.86
CA ASP A 257 24.81 -14.53 -1.63
C ASP A 257 23.64 -15.51 -1.62
N GLU A 258 23.95 -16.78 -1.88
CA GLU A 258 22.94 -17.82 -2.02
C GLU A 258 22.19 -18.10 -0.71
N ASP A 259 22.87 -18.07 0.44
CA ASP A 259 22.26 -18.37 1.74
C ASP A 259 21.33 -17.24 2.17
N LEU A 260 21.75 -15.99 1.96
CA LEU A 260 20.88 -14.84 2.18
C LEU A 260 19.67 -14.89 1.26
N PHE A 261 19.84 -15.21 -0.02
CA PHE A 261 18.71 -15.30 -0.96
C PHE A 261 17.72 -16.40 -0.57
N ARG A 262 18.21 -17.58 -0.14
CA ARG A 262 17.36 -18.67 0.38
C ARG A 262 16.50 -18.21 1.55
N ASN A 263 17.10 -17.50 2.50
CA ASN A 263 16.40 -16.97 3.65
C ASN A 263 15.35 -15.92 3.25
N GLN A 264 15.71 -14.97 2.38
CA GLN A 264 14.76 -13.96 1.89
C GLN A 264 13.56 -14.60 1.20
N LEU A 265 13.80 -15.56 0.30
CA LEU A 265 12.74 -16.27 -0.43
C LEU A 265 11.85 -17.07 0.51
N ALA A 266 12.43 -17.80 1.46
CA ALA A 266 11.68 -18.59 2.43
C ALA A 266 10.79 -17.72 3.33
N LEU A 267 11.36 -16.69 3.97
CA LEU A 267 10.64 -15.83 4.92
C LEU A 267 9.55 -15.01 4.23
N LEU A 268 9.81 -14.52 3.01
CA LEU A 268 8.80 -13.81 2.22
C LEU A 268 7.66 -14.74 1.82
N THR A 269 7.98 -15.96 1.37
CA THR A 269 6.98 -16.98 1.03
C THR A 269 6.10 -17.31 2.23
N TRP A 270 6.70 -17.53 3.41
CA TRP A 270 5.98 -17.81 4.65
C TRP A 270 5.12 -16.62 5.11
N THR A 271 5.57 -15.38 4.88
CA THR A 271 4.76 -14.19 5.19
C THR A 271 3.49 -14.16 4.32
N ILE A 272 3.61 -14.44 3.02
CA ILE A 272 2.44 -14.50 2.11
C ILE A 272 1.51 -15.67 2.50
N GLN A 273 2.06 -16.83 2.84
CA GLN A 273 1.26 -17.98 3.29
C GLN A 273 0.53 -17.65 4.60
N GLY A 274 1.20 -17.02 5.56
CA GLY A 274 0.59 -16.59 6.82
C GLY A 274 -0.56 -15.60 6.60
N ALA A 275 -0.40 -14.70 5.63
CA ALA A 275 -1.47 -13.80 5.20
C ALA A 275 -2.66 -14.57 4.61
N ALA A 276 -2.41 -15.55 3.74
CA ALA A 276 -3.47 -16.40 3.18
C ALA A 276 -4.24 -17.14 4.30
N ASN A 277 -3.51 -17.82 5.20
CA ASN A 277 -4.10 -18.60 6.28
C ASN A 277 -4.96 -17.74 7.22
N THR A 278 -4.52 -16.52 7.51
CA THR A 278 -5.29 -15.60 8.37
C THR A 278 -6.57 -15.10 7.70
N LEU A 279 -6.58 -14.98 6.38
CA LEU A 279 -7.74 -14.51 5.62
C LEU A 279 -8.78 -15.60 5.37
N SER A 280 -8.36 -16.86 5.28
CA SER A 280 -9.24 -18.00 4.99
C SER A 280 -10.30 -18.28 6.06
N GLY A 281 -10.26 -17.65 7.23
CA GLY A 281 -11.27 -17.84 8.28
C GLY A 281 -10.84 -18.84 9.33
N ASP A 282 -11.80 -19.54 9.96
CA ASP A 282 -11.50 -20.49 11.03
C ASP A 282 -10.64 -21.65 10.54
N VAL A 283 -9.81 -22.19 11.44
CA VAL A 283 -8.80 -23.23 11.18
C VAL A 283 -9.39 -24.50 10.53
N TRP A 284 -10.71 -24.69 10.63
CA TRP A 284 -11.44 -25.84 10.09
C TRP A 284 -11.67 -25.80 8.57
N ASP A 285 -11.53 -24.63 7.93
CA ASP A 285 -11.73 -24.46 6.48
C ASP A 285 -10.45 -24.69 5.66
N ILE A 286 -9.33 -25.02 6.33
CA ILE A 286 -8.05 -25.27 5.68
C ILE A 286 -8.01 -26.72 5.18
N ASN A 287 -8.33 -26.92 3.91
CA ASN A 287 -8.06 -28.19 3.21
C ASN A 287 -6.55 -28.41 3.13
N ASN A 288 -6.03 -29.24 4.04
CA ASN A 288 -4.67 -29.77 3.98
C ASN A 288 -4.62 -30.97 3.03
N GLU A 289 -4.50 -30.71 1.73
CA GLU A 289 -3.90 -31.68 0.81
C GLU A 289 -2.49 -31.17 0.47
N LEU A 290 -1.48 -31.83 1.05
CA LEU A 290 -0.04 -31.57 0.88
C LEU A 290 0.44 -31.96 -0.53
#